data_AF-A0A1E9IXG5-F1
#
_entry.id   AF-A0A1E9IXG5-F1
#
_cell.length_a   1.000
_cell.length_b   1.000
_cell.length_c   1.000
_cell.angle_alpha   90.00
_cell.angle_beta   90.00
_cell.angle_gamma   90.00
#
_symmetry.space_group_name_H-M   'P 1'
#
loop_
_entity.id
_entity.type
_entity.pdbx_description
1 polymer ?
#
loop_
_entity_poly.entity_id
_entity_poly.type
_entity_poly.pdbx_seq_one_letter_code
_entity_poly.pdbx_strand_id
1 'polypeptide(L)'
;MRKIISALAFIFIIVAMINFIGVSYFKQANISSFKNYFIFYGDNIERFDTLLNDEKVPEETKNKIIELTEMYKTFEVNGMKNSKEMIEFHVGSIRKGTPTIGTYYKLYKFGKHLDDQVKDGENILKNIK
;
A
#
# COMPACT_ATOMS: atom_id res chain seq x y z
N MET A 1 -22.23 -21.87 -36.53
CA MET A 1 -21.14 -22.26 -35.60
C MET A 1 -19.91 -21.35 -35.67
N ARG A 2 -19.18 -21.23 -36.80
CA ARG A 2 -17.95 -20.40 -36.86
C ARG A 2 -18.14 -18.93 -36.45
N LYS A 3 -19.24 -18.27 -36.86
CA LYS A 3 -19.54 -16.87 -36.49
C LYS A 3 -19.79 -16.67 -34.98
N ILE A 4 -20.45 -17.63 -34.33
CA ILE A 4 -20.74 -17.60 -32.89
C ILE A 4 -19.47 -17.87 -32.08
N ILE A 5 -18.65 -18.83 -32.51
CA ILE A 5 -17.34 -19.11 -31.89
C ILE A 5 -16.42 -17.89 -32.01
N SER A 6 -16.42 -17.22 -33.17
CA SER A 6 -15.64 -16.00 -33.38
C SER A 6 -16.12 -14.83 -32.51
N ALA A 7 -17.43 -14.69 -32.30
CA ALA A 7 -18.01 -13.68 -31.42
C ALA A 7 -17.68 -13.96 -29.93
N LEU A 8 -17.77 -15.22 -29.50
CA LEU A 8 -17.38 -15.63 -28.15
C LEU A 8 -15.89 -15.41 -27.91
N ALA A 9 -15.02 -15.78 -28.87
CA ALA A 9 -13.58 -15.53 -28.78
C ALA A 9 -13.27 -14.03 -28.63
N PHE A 10 -13.99 -13.16 -29.36
CA PHE A 10 -13.83 -11.72 -29.24
C PHE A 10 -14.23 -11.18 -27.86
N ILE A 11 -15.35 -11.67 -27.29
CA ILE A 11 -15.77 -11.35 -25.93
C ILE A 11 -14.72 -11.81 -24.91
N PHE A 12 -14.17 -13.02 -25.07
CA PHE A 12 -13.11 -13.53 -24.21
C PHE A 12 -11.85 -12.66 -24.24
N ILE A 13 -11.43 -12.20 -25.42
CA ILE A 13 -10.28 -11.30 -25.57
C ILE A 13 -10.53 -9.96 -24.89
N ILE A 14 -11.71 -9.36 -25.05
CA ILE A 14 -12.06 -8.10 -24.39
C ILE A 14 -12.03 -8.25 -22.86
N VAL A 15 -12.65 -9.30 -22.33
CA VAL A 15 -12.65 -9.56 -20.88
C VAL A 15 -11.23 -9.79 -20.36
N ALA A 16 -10.39 -10.52 -21.11
CA ALA A 16 -8.99 -10.73 -20.77
C ALA A 16 -8.18 -9.41 -20.78
N MET A 17 -8.42 -8.52 -21.75
CA MET A 17 -7.77 -7.20 -21.82
C MET A 17 -8.19 -6.30 -20.66
N ILE A 18 -9.49 -6.24 -20.32
CA ILE A 18 -9.99 -5.47 -19.18
C ILE A 18 -9.33 -5.97 -17.89
N ASN A 19 -9.24 -7.30 -17.73
CA ASN A 19 -8.56 -7.89 -16.58
C ASN A 19 -7.07 -7.53 -16.55
N PHE A 20 -6.36 -7.61 -17.68
CA PHE A 20 -4.94 -7.27 -17.77
C PHE A 20 -4.66 -5.80 -17.45
N ILE A 21 -5.46 -4.88 -17.99
CA ILE A 21 -5.34 -3.44 -17.75
C ILE A 21 -5.65 -3.12 -16.28
N GLY A 22 -6.75 -3.66 -15.75
CA GLY A 22 -7.14 -3.46 -14.35
C GLY A 22 -6.07 -3.96 -13.38
N VAL A 23 -5.54 -5.16 -13.60
CA VAL A 23 -4.44 -5.74 -12.81
C VAL A 23 -3.19 -4.88 -12.89
N SER A 24 -2.81 -4.43 -14.08
CA SER A 24 -1.62 -3.59 -14.28
C SER A 24 -1.75 -2.24 -13.57
N TYR A 25 -2.91 -1.60 -13.67
CA TYR A 25 -3.22 -0.35 -12.97
C TYR A 25 -3.14 -0.52 -11.45
N PHE A 26 -3.81 -1.53 -10.90
CA PHE A 26 -3.78 -1.79 -9.46
C PHE A 26 -2.37 -2.10 -8.97
N LYS A 27 -1.58 -2.86 -9.74
CA LYS A 27 -0.18 -3.13 -9.39
C LYS A 27 0.66 -1.86 -9.33
N GLN A 28 0.55 -0.98 -10.32
CA GLN A 28 1.32 0.28 -10.34
C GLN A 28 0.87 1.25 -9.23
N ALA A 29 -0.44 1.41 -9.02
CA ALA A 29 -0.97 2.25 -7.96
C ALA A 29 -0.45 1.82 -6.58
N ASN A 30 -0.45 0.52 -6.30
CA ASN A 30 0.10 0.00 -5.05
C ASN A 30 1.60 0.23 -4.91
N ILE A 31 2.38 0.01 -5.98
CA ILE A 31 3.82 0.32 -5.96
C ILE A 31 4.07 1.78 -5.58
N SER A 32 3.27 2.70 -6.13
CA SER A 32 3.38 4.12 -5.77
C SER A 32 3.02 4.39 -4.31
N SER A 33 1.90 3.86 -3.82
CA SER A 33 1.46 4.08 -2.44
C SER A 33 2.45 3.53 -1.42
N PHE A 34 2.96 2.31 -1.62
CA PHE A 34 4.00 1.73 -0.76
C PHE A 34 5.30 2.55 -0.81
N LYS A 35 5.72 3.00 -2.00
CA LYS A 35 6.91 3.82 -2.14
C LYS A 35 6.76 5.15 -1.39
N ASN A 36 5.62 5.81 -1.54
CA ASN A 36 5.35 7.09 -0.89
C ASN A 36 5.29 6.94 0.63
N TYR A 37 4.60 5.91 1.12
CA TYR A 37 4.58 5.57 2.55
C TYR A 37 5.99 5.36 3.08
N PHE A 38 6.78 4.52 2.43
CA PHE A 38 8.13 4.20 2.90
C PHE A 38 9.05 5.42 2.92
N ILE A 39 9.04 6.23 1.86
CA ILE A 39 9.83 7.47 1.80
C ILE A 39 9.38 8.43 2.90
N PHE A 40 8.08 8.69 3.02
CA PHE A 40 7.56 9.65 3.98
C PHE A 40 7.95 9.28 5.43
N TYR A 41 7.70 8.04 5.84
CA TYR A 41 8.05 7.62 7.19
C TYR A 41 9.55 7.47 7.38
N GLY A 42 10.31 7.01 6.37
CA GLY A 42 11.76 6.96 6.45
C GLY A 42 12.40 8.35 6.64
N ASP A 43 11.90 9.36 5.94
CA ASP A 43 12.39 10.73 6.04
C ASP A 43 12.00 11.42 7.38
N ASN A 44 11.01 10.88 8.10
CA ASN A 44 10.43 11.54 9.28
C ASN A 44 10.43 10.68 10.56
N ILE A 45 10.98 9.46 10.55
CA ILE A 45 10.87 8.53 11.68
C ILE A 45 11.47 9.09 12.96
N GLU A 46 12.62 9.76 12.88
CA GLU A 46 13.27 10.41 14.02
C GLU A 46 12.42 11.53 14.64
N ARG A 47 11.67 12.26 13.79
CA ARG A 47 10.74 13.30 14.25
C ARG A 47 9.57 12.68 15.00
N PHE A 48 9.01 11.59 14.48
CA PHE A 48 7.95 10.84 15.16
C PHE A 48 8.44 10.25 16.49
N ASP A 49 9.64 9.69 16.54
CA ASP A 49 10.23 9.17 17.78
C ASP A 49 10.48 10.30 18.81
N THR A 50 10.84 11.49 18.35
CA THR A 50 10.94 12.68 19.22
C THR A 50 9.58 13.04 19.82
N LEU A 51 8.52 13.06 18.99
CA LEU A 51 7.15 13.36 19.43
C LEU A 51 6.59 12.35 20.44
N LEU A 52 6.98 11.08 20.34
CA LEU A 52 6.57 10.05 21.31
C LEU A 52 7.13 10.34 22.71
N ASN A 53 8.32 10.95 22.78
CA ASN A 53 8.99 11.29 24.04
C ASN A 53 8.62 12.67 24.59
N ASP A 54 7.89 13.50 23.85
CA ASP A 54 7.48 14.83 24.29
C ASP A 54 6.26 14.75 25.22
N GLU A 55 6.39 15.25 26.45
CA GLU A 55 5.30 15.30 27.45
C GLU A 55 4.14 16.21 27.03
N LYS A 56 4.37 17.15 26.09
CA LYS A 56 3.34 18.06 25.59
C LYS A 56 2.45 17.45 24.52
N VAL A 57 2.87 16.33 23.93
CA VAL A 57 2.08 15.63 22.89
C VAL A 57 0.99 14.79 23.58
N PRO A 58 -0.29 14.98 23.23
CA PRO A 58 -1.38 14.20 23.81
C PRO A 58 -1.21 12.70 23.56
N GLU A 59 -1.60 11.89 24.54
CA GLU A 59 -1.49 10.42 24.45
C GLU A 59 -2.23 9.83 23.24
N GLU A 60 -3.38 10.40 22.87
CA GLU A 60 -4.11 10.03 21.66
C GLU A 60 -3.27 10.22 20.38
N THR A 61 -2.50 11.31 20.32
CA THR A 61 -1.60 11.57 19.18
C THR A 61 -0.42 10.60 19.19
N LYS A 62 0.13 10.27 20.36
CA LYS A 62 1.20 9.27 20.50
C LYS A 62 0.74 7.88 20.04
N ASN A 63 -0.44 7.45 20.48
CA ASN A 63 -1.05 6.19 20.03
C ASN A 63 -1.21 6.17 18.51
N LYS A 64 -1.69 7.27 17.93
CA LYS A 64 -1.80 7.39 16.47
C LYS A 64 -0.44 7.32 15.77
N ILE A 65 0.61 7.94 16.31
CA ILE A 65 1.97 7.84 15.76
C ILE A 65 2.47 6.40 15.81
N ILE A 66 2.21 5.66 16.90
CA ILE A 66 2.59 4.24 17.02
C ILE A 66 1.91 3.43 15.92
N GLU A 67 0.59 3.53 15.78
CA GLU A 67 -0.17 2.82 14.73
C GLU A 67 0.35 3.15 13.32
N LEU A 68 0.61 4.42 13.05
CA LEU A 68 1.06 4.89 11.74
C LEU A 68 2.49 4.41 11.38
N THR A 69 3.37 4.25 12.38
CA THR A 69 4.79 3.90 12.19
C THR A 69 5.09 2.41 12.35
N GLU A 70 4.17 1.62 12.91
CA GLU A 70 4.37 0.20 13.20
C GLU A 70 4.77 -0.60 11.95
N MET A 71 4.07 -0.39 10.84
CA MET A 71 4.36 -1.10 9.59
C MET A 71 5.73 -0.71 9.03
N TYR A 72 6.08 0.58 9.04
CA TYR A 72 7.40 1.05 8.64
C TYR A 72 8.52 0.40 9.48
N LYS A 73 8.39 0.43 10.82
CA LYS A 73 9.37 -0.19 11.74
C LYS A 73 9.50 -1.70 11.50
N THR A 74 8.37 -2.37 11.22
CA THR A 74 8.38 -3.79 10.83
C THR A 74 9.17 -4.03 9.54
N PHE A 75 9.05 -3.16 8.54
CA PHE A 75 9.83 -3.27 7.31
C PHE A 75 11.32 -3.07 7.54
N GLU A 76 11.71 -2.08 8.35
CA GLU A 76 13.11 -1.85 8.72
C GLU A 76 13.72 -3.05 9.45
N VAL A 77 13.03 -3.60 10.46
CA VAL A 77 13.51 -4.76 11.24
C VAL A 77 13.71 -5.99 10.35
N ASN A 78 12.87 -6.18 9.33
CA ASN A 78 12.99 -7.26 8.37
C ASN A 78 13.97 -6.96 7.22
N GLY A 79 14.67 -5.82 7.25
CA GLY A 79 15.67 -5.43 6.25
C GLY A 79 15.10 -5.17 4.86
N MET A 80 13.81 -4.82 4.74
CA MET A 80 13.17 -4.53 3.46
C MET A 80 13.57 -3.13 2.99
N LYS A 81 14.10 -3.03 1.76
CA LYS A 81 14.72 -1.81 1.23
C LYS A 81 13.95 -1.18 0.08
N ASN A 82 12.95 -1.86 -0.46
CA ASN A 82 12.20 -1.36 -1.60
C ASN A 82 10.72 -1.74 -1.55
N SER A 83 9.90 -0.98 -2.28
CA SER A 83 8.46 -1.19 -2.33
C SER A 83 8.06 -2.55 -2.89
N LYS A 84 8.91 -3.17 -3.74
CA LYS A 84 8.65 -4.53 -4.25
C LYS A 84 8.71 -5.56 -3.12
N GLU A 85 9.75 -5.53 -2.28
CA GLU A 85 9.89 -6.41 -1.11
C GLU A 85 8.75 -6.23 -0.10
N MET A 86 8.34 -4.98 0.14
CA MET A 86 7.23 -4.66 1.06
C MET A 86 5.88 -5.16 0.53
N ILE A 87 5.66 -5.02 -0.78
CA ILE A 87 4.49 -5.58 -1.46
C ILE A 87 4.55 -7.10 -1.43
N GLU A 88 5.71 -7.70 -1.69
CA GLU A 88 5.89 -9.16 -1.63
C GLU A 88 5.66 -9.71 -0.23
N PHE A 89 6.04 -8.99 0.83
CA PHE A 89 5.69 -9.34 2.21
C PHE A 89 4.17 -9.33 2.45
N HIS A 90 3.49 -8.27 1.99
CA HIS A 90 2.03 -8.15 2.11
C HIS A 90 1.25 -9.05 1.14
N VAL A 91 1.83 -9.46 0.02
CA VAL A 91 1.24 -10.38 -0.96
C VAL A 91 1.52 -11.83 -0.58
N GLY A 92 2.69 -12.10 0.01
CA GLY A 92 3.07 -13.41 0.53
C GLY A 92 2.10 -13.90 1.61
N SER A 93 1.50 -12.98 2.37
CA SER A 93 0.40 -13.27 3.30
C SER A 93 -0.97 -13.46 2.60
N ILE A 94 -1.14 -13.01 1.35
CA ILE A 94 -2.40 -13.09 0.58
C ILE A 94 -2.58 -14.42 -0.20
N ARG A 95 -1.52 -15.26 -0.40
CA ARG A 95 -1.52 -16.76 -0.51
C ARG A 95 -0.59 -17.37 -1.59
N LYS A 96 -0.23 -18.64 -1.34
CA LYS A 96 0.19 -19.68 -2.32
C LYS A 96 -0.86 -19.84 -3.44
N GLY A 97 -0.68 -19.19 -4.60
CA GLY A 97 -1.51 -19.39 -5.81
C GLY A 97 -1.45 -18.23 -6.82
N THR A 98 -2.02 -18.41 -8.03
CA THR A 98 -2.05 -17.36 -9.07
C THR A 98 -2.97 -16.20 -8.67
N PRO A 99 -2.51 -14.94 -8.63
CA PRO A 99 -3.32 -13.79 -8.20
C PRO A 99 -4.50 -13.52 -9.14
N THR A 100 -5.69 -13.29 -8.58
CA THR A 100 -6.91 -12.90 -9.35
C THR A 100 -7.07 -11.39 -9.38
N ILE A 101 -7.94 -10.85 -10.25
CA ILE A 101 -8.28 -9.41 -10.23
C ILE A 101 -8.78 -8.94 -8.85
N GLY A 102 -9.50 -9.81 -8.12
CA GLY A 102 -9.91 -9.53 -6.73
C GLY A 102 -8.75 -9.39 -5.76
N THR A 103 -7.66 -10.15 -5.96
CA THR A 103 -6.40 -10.01 -5.21
C THR A 103 -5.79 -8.63 -5.43
N TYR A 104 -5.70 -8.18 -6.69
CA TYR A 104 -5.17 -6.86 -7.03
C TYR A 104 -6.05 -5.71 -6.55
N TYR A 105 -7.37 -5.91 -6.52
CA TYR A 105 -8.29 -4.92 -5.94
C TYR A 105 -8.15 -4.81 -4.41
N LYS A 106 -7.95 -5.93 -3.70
CA LYS A 106 -7.63 -5.89 -2.26
C LYS A 106 -6.31 -5.16 -1.99
N LEU A 107 -5.29 -5.44 -2.80
CA LEU A 107 -4.03 -4.70 -2.74
C LEU A 107 -4.27 -3.21 -2.99
N TYR A 108 -5.06 -2.84 -4.01
CA TYR A 108 -5.40 -1.44 -4.30
C TYR A 108 -6.04 -0.73 -3.12
N LYS A 109 -6.98 -1.38 -2.43
CA LYS A 109 -7.56 -0.84 -1.19
C LYS A 109 -6.51 -0.63 -0.10
N PHE A 110 -5.56 -1.56 0.02
CA PHE A 110 -4.45 -1.44 0.94
C PHE A 110 -3.55 -0.25 0.57
N GLY A 111 -3.16 -0.10 -0.70
CA GLY A 111 -2.41 1.07 -1.16
C GLY A 111 -3.12 2.39 -0.86
N LYS A 112 -4.45 2.46 -1.04
CA LYS A 112 -5.23 3.64 -0.65
C LYS A 112 -5.19 3.93 0.85
N HIS A 113 -5.23 2.89 1.68
CA HIS A 113 -5.05 3.06 3.12
C HIS A 113 -3.67 3.64 3.46
N LEU A 114 -2.61 3.21 2.77
CA LEU A 114 -1.27 3.79 2.94
C LEU A 114 -1.20 5.27 2.55
N ASP A 115 -1.86 5.65 1.45
CA ASP A 115 -1.96 7.08 1.05
C ASP A 115 -2.60 7.91 2.17
N ASP A 116 -3.62 7.38 2.85
CA ASP A 116 -4.32 8.07 3.94
C ASP A 116 -3.48 8.12 5.22
N GLN A 117 -2.71 7.06 5.53
CA GLN A 117 -1.74 7.08 6.62
C GLN A 117 -0.68 8.18 6.42
N VAL A 118 -0.15 8.34 5.21
CA VAL A 118 0.80 9.42 4.89
C VAL A 118 0.19 10.79 5.17
N LYS A 119 -1.04 11.06 4.71
CA LYS A 119 -1.73 12.33 4.98
C LYS A 119 -1.92 12.59 6.47
N ASP A 120 -2.27 11.55 7.22
CA ASP A 120 -2.43 11.64 8.67
C ASP A 120 -1.10 11.98 9.35
N GLY A 121 -0.01 11.34 8.93
CA GLY A 121 1.34 11.67 9.38
C GLY A 121 1.74 13.11 9.06
N GLU A 122 1.49 13.56 7.82
CA GLU A 122 1.74 14.95 7.40
C GLU A 122 0.99 15.95 8.29
N ASN A 123 -0.29 15.68 8.58
CA ASN A 123 -1.11 16.54 9.43
C ASN A 123 -0.58 16.61 10.86
N ILE A 124 -0.15 15.49 11.45
CA ILE A 124 0.48 15.46 12.77
C ILE A 124 1.73 16.35 12.78
N LEU A 125 2.63 16.16 11.82
CA LEU A 125 3.88 16.94 11.73
C LEU A 125 3.67 18.43 11.45
N LYS A 126 2.52 18.81 10.87
CA LYS A 126 2.15 20.21 10.61
C LYS A 126 1.57 20.91 11.82
N ASN A 127 0.76 20.18 12.59
CA ASN A 127 -0.04 20.73 13.69
C ASN A 127 0.74 20.80 15.00
N ILE A 128 1.82 20.04 15.14
CA ILE A 128 2.72 20.13 16.29
C ILE A 128 3.81 21.15 15.94
N LYS A 129 3.66 22.37 16.46
CA LYS A 129 4.65 23.45 16.42
C LYS A 129 5.24 23.68 17.80
#